data_AF-J5QR80-F1
#
_entry.id   AF-J5QR80-F1
#
_cell.length_a   1.000
_cell.length_b   1.000
_cell.length_c   1.000
_cell.angle_alpha   90.00
_cell.angle_beta   90.00
_cell.angle_gamma   90.00
#
_symmetry.space_group_name_H-M   'P 1'
#
loop_
_entity.id
_entity.type
_entity.pdbx_description
1 polymer ?
#
loop_
_entity_poly.entity_id
_entity_poly.type
_entity_poly.pdbx_seq_one_letter_code
_entity_poly.pdbx_strand_id
1 'polypeptide(L)'
;MGSNSNMIPATQEDKDAFQQGMLSNYSKGMIKDIEPYAYDPIPAVNAKGGRNVDGWRSVFVATVQKDWTNGLGNLHGAAAAWIVDVISSVAIAPLATDTWWGPPMLTGVSLAIDMLYFNAAPV
;
A
#
# COMPACT_ATOMS: atom_id res chain seq x y z
N MET A 1 -11.93 -4.14 22.76
CA MET A 1 -13.02 -4.12 21.76
C MET A 1 -12.57 -4.97 20.59
N GLY A 2 -13.08 -6.19 20.47
CA GLY A 2 -12.64 -7.12 19.41
C GLY A 2 -13.19 -6.70 18.05
N SER A 3 -12.31 -6.51 17.07
CA SER A 3 -12.73 -6.29 15.69
C SER A 3 -13.22 -7.63 15.11
N ASN A 4 -14.53 -7.79 14.98
CA ASN A 4 -15.06 -8.67 13.93
C ASN A 4 -14.65 -8.02 12.59
N SER A 5 -13.56 -8.51 12.00
CA SER A 5 -13.00 -7.97 10.77
C SER A 5 -13.93 -8.25 9.60
N ASN A 6 -14.81 -7.30 9.26
CA ASN A 6 -15.60 -7.29 8.02
C ASN A 6 -14.74 -6.90 6.79
N MET A 7 -13.42 -7.11 6.86
CA MET A 7 -12.53 -6.85 5.73
C MET A 7 -12.78 -7.86 4.63
N ILE A 8 -12.75 -7.40 3.39
CA ILE A 8 -12.84 -8.20 2.19
C ILE A 8 -11.45 -8.79 1.94
N PRO A 9 -11.30 -10.13 1.91
CA PRO A 9 -10.02 -10.75 1.54
C PRO A 9 -9.65 -10.38 0.10
N ALA A 10 -8.38 -10.09 -0.13
CA ALA A 10 -7.88 -9.84 -1.47
C ALA A 10 -7.99 -11.11 -2.33
N THR A 11 -8.55 -10.94 -3.52
CA THR A 11 -8.70 -11.99 -4.53
C THR A 11 -7.39 -12.18 -5.32
N GLN A 12 -7.31 -13.23 -6.13
CA GLN A 12 -6.18 -13.38 -7.05
C GLN A 12 -6.14 -12.24 -8.08
N GLU A 13 -7.30 -11.76 -8.53
CA GLU A 13 -7.40 -10.62 -9.44
C GLU A 13 -6.81 -9.35 -8.81
N ASP A 14 -7.09 -9.09 -7.53
CA ASP A 14 -6.50 -7.96 -6.79
C ASP A 14 -4.97 -8.05 -6.75
N LYS A 15 -4.44 -9.26 -6.52
CA LYS A 15 -3.00 -9.52 -6.51
C LYS A 15 -2.37 -9.31 -7.88
N ASP A 16 -3.02 -9.80 -8.93
CA ASP A 16 -2.53 -9.65 -10.30
C ASP A 16 -2.56 -8.18 -10.75
N ALA A 17 -3.64 -7.46 -10.43
CA ALA A 17 -3.77 -6.03 -10.69
C ALA A 17 -2.71 -5.21 -9.95
N PHE A 18 -2.41 -5.56 -8.69
CA PHE A 18 -1.31 -4.95 -7.94
C PHE A 18 0.04 -5.15 -8.63
N GLN A 19 0.35 -6.37 -9.05
CA GLN A 19 1.63 -6.66 -9.72
C GLN A 19 1.74 -5.96 -11.08
N GLN A 20 0.65 -5.85 -11.83
CA GLN A 20 0.62 -5.19 -13.15
C GLN A 20 0.58 -3.66 -13.07
N GLY A 21 -0.11 -3.11 -12.08
CA GLY A 21 -0.33 -1.67 -11.89
C GLY A 21 0.92 -0.92 -11.42
N MET A 22 1.97 -1.62 -11.03
CA MET A 22 3.23 -1.00 -10.62
C MET A 22 4.03 -0.52 -11.83
N LEU A 23 3.83 0.76 -12.16
CA LEU A 23 4.46 1.43 -13.31
C LEU A 23 5.95 1.75 -13.12
N SER A 24 6.53 1.49 -11.93
CA SER A 24 7.92 1.81 -11.66
C SER A 24 8.88 0.70 -12.11
N ASN A 25 9.93 1.07 -12.83
CA ASN A 25 11.04 0.16 -13.15
C ASN A 25 11.91 -0.13 -11.92
N TYR A 26 11.92 0.77 -10.93
CA TYR A 26 12.69 0.62 -9.70
C TYR A 26 12.10 -0.44 -8.75
N SER A 27 10.78 -0.68 -8.85
CA SER A 27 10.02 -1.52 -7.90
C SER A 27 9.96 -3.01 -8.22
N LYS A 28 10.32 -3.42 -9.45
CA LYS A 28 10.04 -4.78 -9.95
C LYS A 28 10.69 -5.89 -9.12
N GLY A 29 11.81 -5.60 -8.45
CA GLY A 29 12.52 -6.56 -7.61
C GLY A 29 11.81 -6.84 -6.28
N MET A 30 11.30 -5.80 -5.61
CA MET A 30 10.72 -5.92 -4.27
C MET A 30 9.22 -6.24 -4.31
N ILE A 31 8.49 -5.73 -5.32
CA ILE A 31 7.03 -5.85 -5.36
C ILE A 31 6.53 -7.30 -5.43
N LYS A 32 7.33 -8.20 -6.02
CA LYS A 32 6.97 -9.61 -6.21
C LYS A 32 6.78 -10.36 -4.88
N ASP A 33 7.38 -9.87 -3.79
CA ASP A 33 7.30 -10.47 -2.46
C ASP A 33 6.36 -9.68 -1.53
N ILE A 34 5.54 -8.81 -2.11
CA ILE A 34 4.48 -8.04 -1.45
C ILE A 34 3.15 -8.43 -2.09
N GLU A 35 2.12 -8.64 -1.28
CA GLU A 35 0.78 -8.92 -1.77
C GLU A 35 -0.31 -8.19 -0.97
N PRO A 36 -1.40 -7.74 -1.63
CA PRO A 36 -2.63 -7.37 -0.95
C PRO A 36 -3.17 -8.57 -0.16
N TYR A 37 -3.61 -8.32 1.07
CA TYR A 37 -4.17 -9.34 1.96
C TYR A 37 -5.67 -9.12 2.20
N ALA A 38 -6.08 -7.91 2.59
CA ALA A 38 -7.47 -7.58 2.83
C ALA A 38 -7.69 -6.07 2.82
N TYR A 39 -8.92 -5.61 2.58
CA TYR A 39 -9.29 -4.20 2.65
C TYR A 39 -10.69 -4.01 3.21
N ASP A 40 -10.96 -2.86 3.85
CA ASP A 40 -12.31 -2.48 4.23
C ASP A 40 -13.12 -2.13 2.95
N PRO A 41 -14.45 -2.38 2.93
CA PRO A 41 -15.28 -2.01 1.78
C PRO A 41 -15.10 -0.55 1.36
N ILE A 42 -14.98 -0.30 0.06
CA ILE A 42 -14.80 1.05 -0.47
C ILE A 42 -16.05 1.90 -0.15
N PRO A 43 -15.92 3.01 0.59
CA PRO A 43 -17.06 3.86 0.94
C PRO A 43 -17.68 4.50 -0.31
N ALA A 44 -18.99 4.74 -0.31
CA ALA A 44 -19.66 5.46 -1.39
C ALA A 44 -19.11 6.89 -1.57
N VAL A 45 -19.26 7.43 -2.79
CA VAL A 45 -18.93 8.83 -3.07
C VAL A 45 -19.90 9.74 -2.31
N ASN A 46 -19.34 10.74 -1.61
CA ASN A 46 -20.10 11.71 -0.82
C ASN A 46 -20.54 12.91 -1.67
N ALA A 47 -21.37 13.79 -1.10
CA ALA A 47 -21.91 14.96 -1.79
C ALA A 47 -20.84 15.98 -2.26
N LYS A 48 -19.59 15.87 -1.78
CA LYS A 48 -18.46 16.72 -2.20
C LYS A 48 -17.61 16.07 -3.29
N GLY A 49 -18.02 14.89 -3.80
CA GLY A 49 -17.32 14.15 -4.83
C GLY A 49 -16.15 13.30 -4.34
N GLY A 50 -15.84 13.29 -3.03
CA GLY A 50 -14.83 12.43 -2.41
C GLY A 50 -15.44 11.22 -1.70
N ARG A 51 -14.70 10.57 -0.80
CA ARG A 51 -15.18 9.46 0.05
C ARG A 51 -14.91 9.77 1.53
N ASN A 52 -15.77 9.29 2.43
CA ASN A 52 -15.54 9.37 3.87
C ASN A 52 -14.73 8.14 4.30
N VAL A 53 -13.42 8.31 4.48
CA VAL A 53 -12.45 7.21 4.63
C VAL A 53 -11.82 7.14 6.03
N ASP A 54 -12.38 7.87 7.01
CA ASP A 54 -11.88 7.86 8.38
C ASP A 54 -11.91 6.44 8.94
N GLY A 55 -10.72 5.93 9.28
CA GLY A 55 -10.55 4.57 9.80
C GLY A 55 -10.65 3.46 8.74
N TRP A 56 -10.70 3.79 7.44
CA TRP A 56 -10.59 2.80 6.37
C TRP A 56 -9.20 2.17 6.34
N ARG A 57 -9.14 0.85 6.13
CA ARG A 57 -7.90 0.08 6.17
C ARG A 57 -7.71 -0.73 4.90
N SER A 58 -6.44 -0.83 4.49
CA SER A 58 -5.95 -1.84 3.58
C SER A 58 -4.72 -2.50 4.19
N VAL A 59 -4.62 -3.80 4.03
CA VAL A 59 -3.59 -4.64 4.63
C VAL A 59 -2.85 -5.36 3.53
N PHE A 60 -1.54 -5.29 3.60
CA PHE A 60 -0.61 -5.97 2.71
C PHE A 60 0.32 -6.84 3.55
N VAL A 61 0.79 -7.92 2.94
CA VAL A 61 1.76 -8.82 3.54
C VAL A 61 3.01 -8.80 2.69
N ALA A 62 4.17 -8.82 3.35
CA ALA A 62 5.46 -8.89 2.69
C ALA A 62 6.39 -9.82 3.46
N THR A 63 7.23 -10.55 2.74
CA THR A 63 8.33 -11.32 3.34
C THR A 63 9.64 -10.59 3.09
N VAL A 64 10.37 -10.23 4.15
CA VAL A 64 11.66 -9.54 4.01
C VAL A 64 12.64 -10.44 3.27
N GLN A 65 13.10 -9.97 2.11
CA GLN A 65 14.09 -10.70 1.32
C GLN A 65 15.51 -10.26 1.63
N LYS A 66 16.48 -11.14 1.36
CA LYS A 66 17.91 -10.91 1.61
C LYS A 66 18.43 -9.64 0.93
N ASP A 67 17.98 -9.35 -0.28
CA ASP A 67 18.36 -8.17 -1.07
C ASP A 67 17.74 -6.85 -0.54
N TRP A 68 16.82 -6.92 0.42
CA TRP A 68 16.23 -5.74 1.08
C TRP A 68 16.99 -5.36 2.36
N THR A 69 17.94 -6.18 2.79
CA THR A 69 18.61 -6.03 4.08
C THR A 69 19.84 -5.13 4.03
N ASN A 70 20.18 -4.55 5.17
CA ASN A 70 21.49 -3.96 5.42
C ASN A 70 22.54 -5.05 5.69
N GLY A 71 23.80 -4.64 5.88
CA GLY A 71 24.91 -5.58 6.15
C GLY A 71 24.77 -6.42 7.43
N LEU A 72 23.76 -6.16 8.27
CA LEU A 72 23.47 -6.93 9.49
C LEU A 72 22.28 -7.88 9.32
N GLY A 73 21.72 -8.01 8.11
CA GLY A 73 20.59 -8.91 7.83
C GLY A 73 19.22 -8.39 8.27
N ASN A 74 19.11 -7.09 8.58
CA ASN A 74 17.84 -6.45 8.92
C ASN A 74 17.34 -5.60 7.75
N LEU A 75 16.03 -5.45 7.60
CA LEU A 75 15.41 -4.60 6.58
C LEU A 75 16.07 -3.21 6.55
N HIS A 76 16.63 -2.86 5.39
CA HIS A 76 17.31 -1.60 5.17
C HIS A 76 16.30 -0.44 5.25
N GLY A 77 16.69 0.68 5.86
CA GLY A 77 15.79 1.84 6.03
C GLY A 77 15.20 2.34 4.70
N ALA A 78 16.02 2.40 3.64
CA ALA A 78 15.54 2.76 2.31
C ALA A 78 14.52 1.76 1.73
N ALA A 79 14.69 0.46 1.99
CA ALA A 79 13.73 -0.56 1.57
C ALA A 79 12.40 -0.39 2.34
N ALA A 80 12.47 -0.13 3.64
CA ALA A 80 11.28 0.15 4.45
C ALA A 80 10.54 1.42 3.99
N ALA A 81 11.27 2.51 3.70
CA ALA A 81 10.68 3.75 3.20
C ALA A 81 10.00 3.55 1.84
N TRP A 82 10.64 2.80 0.95
CA TRP A 82 10.06 2.44 -0.34
C TRP A 82 8.79 1.60 -0.19
N ILE A 83 8.78 0.61 0.71
CA ILE A 83 7.58 -0.22 0.99
C ILE A 83 6.44 0.67 1.47
N VAL A 84 6.69 1.57 2.43
CA VAL A 84 5.67 2.49 2.97
C VAL A 84 5.13 3.43 1.90
N ASP A 85 6.00 4.02 1.07
CA ASP A 85 5.59 4.92 -0.03
C ASP A 85 4.66 4.22 -1.03
N VAL A 86 5.09 3.04 -1.49
CA VAL A 86 4.36 2.28 -2.52
C VAL A 86 3.05 1.74 -1.97
N ILE A 87 3.07 1.11 -0.80
CA ILE A 87 1.84 0.54 -0.21
C ILE A 87 0.84 1.65 0.10
N SER A 88 1.28 2.81 0.58
CA SER A 88 0.37 3.95 0.82
C SER A 88 -0.28 4.44 -0.47
N SER A 89 0.51 4.58 -1.54
CA SER A 89 0.00 5.00 -2.84
C SER A 89 -1.03 4.02 -3.40
N VAL A 90 -0.72 2.72 -3.37
CA VAL A 90 -1.62 1.66 -3.84
C VAL A 90 -2.86 1.56 -2.97
N ALA A 91 -2.74 1.68 -1.64
CA ALA A 91 -3.89 1.61 -0.74
C ALA A 91 -4.90 2.73 -1.01
N ILE A 92 -4.43 3.91 -1.39
CA ILE A 92 -5.29 5.07 -1.59
C ILE A 92 -5.82 5.14 -3.04
N ALA A 93 -5.14 4.55 -4.03
CA ALA A 93 -5.56 4.62 -5.42
C ALA A 93 -7.02 4.16 -5.69
N PRO A 94 -7.53 3.05 -5.10
CA PRO A 94 -8.94 2.65 -5.24
C PRO A 94 -9.95 3.64 -4.66
N LEU A 95 -9.51 4.53 -3.75
CA LEU A 95 -10.35 5.56 -3.14
C LEU A 95 -10.51 6.79 -4.05
N ALA A 96 -9.74 6.87 -5.14
CA ALA A 96 -9.86 7.92 -6.13
C ALA A 96 -11.29 8.05 -6.69
N THR A 97 -11.61 9.25 -7.12
CA THR A 97 -12.88 9.63 -7.75
C THR A 97 -12.59 10.62 -8.87
N ASP A 98 -13.58 10.91 -9.70
CA ASP A 98 -13.43 11.88 -10.80
C ASP A 98 -13.01 13.28 -10.31
N THR A 99 -13.33 13.64 -9.07
CA THR A 99 -13.06 14.97 -8.50
C THR A 99 -11.96 15.00 -7.45
N TRP A 100 -11.44 13.83 -7.07
CA TRP A 100 -10.35 13.69 -6.11
C TRP A 100 -9.35 12.65 -6.61
N TRP A 101 -8.17 13.15 -7.00
CA TRP A 101 -7.12 12.36 -7.67
C TRP A 101 -7.59 11.67 -8.97
N GLY A 102 -8.61 12.26 -9.61
CA GLY A 102 -9.04 11.91 -10.97
C GLY A 102 -8.34 12.73 -12.06
N PRO A 103 -8.69 12.51 -13.34
CA PRO A 103 -8.01 13.10 -14.48
C PRO A 103 -7.85 14.63 -14.42
N PRO A 104 -6.71 15.20 -14.89
CA PRO A 104 -5.59 14.52 -15.57
C PRO A 104 -4.60 13.84 -14.63
N MET A 105 -4.78 13.95 -13.30
CA MET A 105 -3.99 13.17 -12.35
C MET A 105 -4.47 11.72 -12.40
N LEU A 106 -3.54 10.76 -12.49
CA LEU A 106 -3.89 9.34 -12.54
C LEU A 106 -3.83 8.67 -11.17
N THR A 107 -3.30 9.36 -10.15
CA THR A 107 -3.32 9.07 -8.71
C THR A 107 -2.82 10.31 -7.95
N GLY A 108 -2.80 10.26 -6.62
CA GLY A 108 -2.07 11.22 -5.80
C GLY A 108 -0.56 11.02 -5.80
N VAL A 109 0.15 11.94 -5.14
CA VAL A 109 1.60 11.88 -4.90
C VAL A 109 1.90 12.03 -3.41
N SER A 110 2.92 11.31 -2.93
CA SER A 110 3.49 11.50 -1.60
C SER A 110 4.14 12.89 -1.51
N LEU A 111 3.76 13.67 -0.50
CA LEU A 111 4.39 14.98 -0.23
C LEU A 111 5.56 14.88 0.75
N ALA A 112 5.45 13.99 1.74
CA ALA A 112 6.46 13.72 2.75
C ALA A 112 6.27 12.32 3.33
N ILE A 113 7.36 11.72 3.81
CA ILE A 113 7.37 10.47 4.55
C ILE A 113 8.22 10.71 5.81
N ASP A 114 7.64 10.43 6.97
CA ASP A 114 8.32 10.46 8.27
C ASP A 114 8.18 9.08 8.91
N MET A 115 9.29 8.52 9.38
CA MET A 115 9.37 7.14 9.84
C MET A 115 10.24 7.01 11.07
N LEU A 116 9.72 6.28 12.05
CA LEU A 116 10.44 5.84 13.23
C LEU A 116 10.55 4.31 13.21
N TYR A 117 11.75 3.81 13.50
CA TYR A 117 12.03 2.37 13.56
C TYR A 117 12.15 1.95 15.01
N PHE A 118 11.17 1.19 15.49
CA PHE A 118 11.12 0.74 16.89
C PHE A 118 11.82 -0.61 17.11
N ASN A 119 11.79 -1.49 16.10
CA ASN A 119 12.37 -2.82 16.15
C ASN A 119 12.98 -3.17 14.79
N ALA A 120 13.97 -4.07 14.80
CA ALA A 120 14.52 -4.64 13.59
C ALA A 120 13.53 -5.65 12.95
N ALA A 121 13.51 -5.71 11.62
CA ALA A 121 12.79 -6.72 10.85
C ALA A 121 13.81 -7.58 10.09
N PRO A 122 14.24 -8.73 10.64
CA PRO A 122 15.18 -9.63 9.97
C PRO A 122 14.52 -10.42 8.84
N VAL A 123 15.35 -11.07 8.01
CA VAL A 123 14.93 -12.15 7.09
C VAL A 123 14.48 -13.38 7.87
#